data_AF-A0AB39VW00-F1
#
_entry.id   AF-A0AB39VW00-F1
#
_cell.length_a   1.000
_cell.length_b   1.000
_cell.length_c   1.000
_cell.angle_alpha   90.00
_cell.angle_beta   90.00
_cell.angle_gamma   90.00
#
_symmetry.space_group_name_H-M   'P 1'
#
loop_
_entity.id
_entity.type
_entity.pdbx_description
1 polymer ?
#
loop_
_entity_poly.entity_id
_entity_poly.type
_entity_poly.pdbx_seq_one_letter_code
_entity_poly.pdbx_strand_id
1 'polypeptide(L)' 'MRQDEYGNSQTSDAQYFNNVPVFTQDETMGQIVVELLRAGKNLNRKALCSKLLRRIEVAGSAEEEKHYQELIRLVLERDA' A
#
# COMPACT_ATOMS: atom_id res chain seq x y z
N MET A 1 -19.25 -9.70 -34.46
CA MET A 1 -19.25 -8.86 -33.25
C MET A 1 -19.63 -9.75 -32.07
N ARG A 2 -18.66 -10.24 -31.29
CA ARG A 2 -18.90 -10.84 -29.96
C ARG A 2 -18.19 -9.92 -28.96
N GLN A 3 -18.95 -9.35 -28.03
CA GLN A 3 -18.44 -8.75 -26.81
C GLN A 3 -19.19 -9.47 -25.70
N ASP A 4 -18.49 -10.39 -25.05
CA ASP A 4 -18.99 -11.11 -23.90
C ASP A 4 -18.88 -10.21 -22.65
N GLU A 5 -19.92 -10.32 -21.82
CA GLU A 5 -20.24 -9.53 -20.63
C GLU A 5 -19.06 -9.23 -19.70
N TYR A 6 -18.91 -7.94 -19.39
CA TYR A 6 -18.18 -7.47 -18.22
C TYR A 6 -18.87 -7.99 -16.95
N GLY A 7 -18.21 -8.92 -16.29
CA GLY A 7 -18.60 -9.40 -14.96
C GLY A 7 -18.66 -8.23 -13.99
N ASN A 8 -19.88 -7.95 -13.54
CA ASN A 8 -20.27 -7.00 -12.52
C ASN A 8 -19.52 -7.25 -11.20
N SER A 9 -18.37 -6.61 -11.01
CA SER A 9 -17.78 -6.47 -9.68
C SER A 9 -18.62 -5.46 -8.91
N GLN A 10 -19.62 -5.97 -8.17
CA GLN A 10 -20.28 -5.23 -7.11
C GLN A 10 -19.24 -4.83 -6.06
N THR A 11 -18.61 -3.67 -6.23
CA THR A 11 -17.90 -3.01 -5.15
C THR A 11 -18.98 -2.41 -4.27
N SER A 12 -19.18 -3.04 -3.12
CA SER A 12 -20.08 -2.59 -2.07
C SER A 12 -19.64 -1.21 -1.57
N ASP A 13 -20.37 -0.18 -2.00
CA ASP A 13 -20.25 1.23 -1.61
C ASP A 13 -20.56 1.51 -0.12
N ALA A 14 -20.32 0.54 0.77
CA ALA A 14 -20.63 0.62 2.20
C ALA A 14 -19.42 0.96 3.09
N GLN A 15 -18.21 1.11 2.52
CA GLN A 15 -16.98 1.33 3.30
C GLN A 15 -16.55 2.81 3.41
N TYR A 16 -17.30 3.74 2.82
CA TYR A 16 -16.99 5.19 2.84
C TYR A 16 -17.17 5.89 4.20
N PHE A 17 -17.56 5.18 5.26
CA PHE A 17 -17.96 5.79 6.55
C PHE A 17 -16.97 5.66 7.71
N ASN A 18 -15.78 5.07 7.50
CA ASN A 18 -14.71 5.10 8.49
C ASN A 18 -13.56 5.95 7.94
N ASN A 19 -13.49 7.20 8.38
CA ASN A 19 -12.61 8.27 7.87
C ASN A 19 -11.11 8.01 8.06
N VAL A 20 -10.56 7.05 7.33
CA VAL A 20 -9.14 6.96 6.99
C VAL A 20 -9.10 6.72 5.49
N PRO A 21 -8.49 7.59 4.68
CA PRO A 21 -8.33 7.30 3.25
C PRO A 21 -7.57 5.98 3.11
N VAL A 22 -8.25 4.96 2.59
CA VAL A 22 -7.63 3.68 2.24
C VAL A 22 -6.81 3.94 0.99
N PHE A 23 -5.55 4.33 1.18
CA PHE A 23 -4.63 4.53 0.07
C PHE A 23 -4.38 3.21 -0.65
N THR A 24 -4.32 3.25 -1.97
CA THR A 24 -3.86 2.11 -2.76
C THR A 24 -2.40 1.78 -2.44
N GLN A 25 -1.95 0.59 -2.83
CA GLN A 25 -0.56 0.16 -2.62
C GLN A 25 0.44 1.12 -3.27
N ASP A 26 0.18 1.53 -4.52
CA ASP A 26 1.02 2.46 -5.27
C ASP A 26 1.07 3.86 -4.66
N GLU A 27 -0.08 4.39 -4.21
CA GLU A 27 -0.14 5.70 -3.54
C GLU A 27 0.64 5.69 -2.22
N THR A 28 0.48 4.63 -1.43
CA THR A 28 1.19 4.46 -0.16
C THR A 28 2.70 4.35 -0.38
N MET A 29 3.11 3.56 -1.37
CA MET A 29 4.52 3.42 -1.74
C MET A 29 5.09 4.75 -2.24
N GLY A 30 4.37 5.46 -3.11
CA GLY A 30 4.74 6.78 -3.61
C GLY A 30 4.92 7.79 -2.48
N GLN A 31 4.01 7.82 -1.51
CA GLN A 31 4.15 8.67 -0.32
C GLN A 31 5.41 8.34 0.47
N ILE A 32 5.70 7.06 0.70
CA ILE A 32 6.90 6.62 1.43
C ILE A 32 8.17 7.04 0.69
N VAL A 33 8.22 6.88 -0.64
CA VAL A 33 9.35 7.31 -1.48
C VAL A 33 9.56 8.82 -1.34
N VAL A 34 8.49 9.62 -1.46
CA VAL A 34 8.57 11.07 -1.30
C VAL A 34 9.06 11.45 0.09
N GLU A 35 8.57 10.79 1.15
CA GLU A 35 9.03 11.03 2.52
C GLU A 35 10.52 10.71 2.70
N LEU A 36 11.02 9.63 2.10
CA LEU A 36 12.44 9.27 2.15
C LEU A 36 13.31 10.30 1.42
N LEU A 37 12.91 10.70 0.22
CA LEU A 37 13.64 11.68 -0.57
C LEU A 37 13.66 13.06 0.10
N ARG A 38 12.52 13.52 0.64
CA ARG A 38 12.44 14.79 1.39
C ARG A 38 13.30 14.76 2.66
N ALA A 39 13.46 13.60 3.28
CA ALA A 39 14.34 13.42 4.43
C ALA A 39 15.84 13.26 4.05
N GLY A 40 16.19 13.35 2.76
CA GLY A 40 17.56 13.17 2.27
C GLY A 40 18.07 11.74 2.46
N LYS A 41 17.18 10.75 2.60
CA LYS A 41 17.56 9.35 2.79
C LYS A 41 17.76 8.66 1.45
N ASN A 42 18.70 7.72 1.42
CA ASN A 42 18.90 6.85 0.25
C ASN A 42 17.64 6.03 -0.02
N LEU A 43 17.17 6.06 -1.26
CA LEU A 43 16.07 5.22 -1.72
C LEU A 43 16.61 3.82 -2.04
N ASN A 44 16.42 2.89 -1.11
CA ASN A 44 16.79 1.49 -1.28
C ASN A 44 15.81 0.58 -0.52
N ARG A 45 15.86 -0.73 -0.81
CA ARG A 45 14.97 -1.72 -0.19
C ARG A 45 15.02 -1.68 1.33
N LYS A 46 16.21 -1.51 1.93
CA LYS A 46 16.37 -1.40 3.39
C LYS A 46 15.62 -0.19 3.96
N ALA A 47 15.78 0.98 3.36
CA ALA A 47 15.11 2.21 3.80
C ALA A 47 13.59 2.12 3.67
N LEU A 48 13.10 1.52 2.57
CA LEU A 48 11.67 1.24 2.36
C LEU A 48 11.12 0.29 3.42
N CYS A 49 11.75 -0.89 3.59
CA CYS A 49 11.32 -1.88 4.58
C CYS A 49 11.36 -1.31 6.00
N SER A 50 12.40 -0.58 6.38
CA SER A 50 12.46 0.05 7.72
C SER A 50 11.34 1.07 7.94
N LYS A 51 10.94 1.82 6.90
CA LYS A 51 9.84 2.78 7.01
C LYS A 51 8.48 2.06 7.12
N LEU A 52 8.27 1.00 6.34
CA LEU A 52 7.07 0.17 6.38
C LEU A 52 6.93 -0.57 7.72
N LEU A 53 8.00 -1.14 8.25
CA LEU A 53 8.01 -1.77 9.58
C LEU A 53 7.59 -0.78 10.67
N ARG A 54 8.14 0.45 10.64
CA ARG A 54 7.72 1.49 11.57
C ARG A 54 6.24 1.86 11.43
N ARG A 55 5.66 1.80 10.22
CA ARG A 55 4.22 2.04 10.00
C ARG A 55 3.36 0.93 10.59
N ILE A 56 3.83 -0.33 10.54
CA ILE A 56 3.17 -1.47 11.21
C ILE A 56 3.20 -1.29 12.72
N GLU A 57 4.34 -0.90 13.30
CA GLU A 57 4.48 -0.70 14.76
C GLU A 57 3.53 0.36 15.34
N VAL A 58 3.05 1.30 14.52
CA VAL A 58 2.15 2.39 14.93
C VAL A 58 0.77 2.30 14.28
N ALA A 59 0.47 1.22 13.57
CA ALA A 59 -0.81 1.02 12.91
C ALA A 59 -1.93 0.92 13.96
N GLY A 60 -3.10 1.51 13.65
CA GLY A 60 -4.24 1.51 14.56
C GLY A 60 -5.20 0.34 14.33
N SER A 61 -4.98 -0.45 13.28
CA SER A 61 -5.88 -1.50 12.82
C SER A 61 -5.14 -2.66 12.15
N ALA A 62 -5.74 -3.85 12.21
CA ALA A 62 -5.19 -5.04 11.56
C ALA A 62 -5.18 -4.92 10.03
N GLU A 63 -6.13 -4.16 9.47
CA GLU A 63 -6.23 -3.84 8.06
C GLU A 63 -5.02 -3.01 7.59
N GLU A 64 -4.64 -1.98 8.36
CA GLU A 64 -3.44 -1.18 8.09
C GLU A 64 -2.16 -2.01 8.20
N GLU A 65 -2.04 -2.84 9.25
CA GLU A 65 -0.89 -3.74 9.39
C GLU A 65 -0.76 -4.67 8.18
N LYS A 66 -1.87 -5.29 7.76
CA LYS A 66 -1.91 -6.18 6.60
C LYS A 66 -1.50 -5.44 5.32
N HIS A 67 -2.03 -4.24 5.09
CA HIS A 67 -1.67 -3.39 3.96
C HIS A 67 -0.16 -3.13 3.88
N TYR A 68 0.46 -2.71 5.00
CA TYR A 68 1.90 -2.48 5.04
C TYR A 68 2.71 -3.77 4.89
N GLN A 69 2.24 -4.91 5.41
CA GLN A 69 2.88 -6.21 5.22
C GLN A 69 2.86 -6.65 3.75
N GLU A 70 1.77 -6.40 3.02
CA GLU A 70 1.70 -6.65 1.56
C GLU A 70 2.72 -5.80 0.79
N LEU A 71 2.86 -4.52 1.14
CA LEU A 71 3.89 -3.66 0.55
C LEU A 71 5.31 -4.15 0.84
N ILE A 72 5.58 -4.68 2.04
CA ILE A 72 6.87 -5.29 2.35
C ILE A 72 7.12 -6.50 1.45
N ARG A 73 6.11 -7.35 1.22
CA ARG A 73 6.24 -8.50 0.31
C ARG A 73 6.60 -8.04 -1.10
N LEU A 74 5.90 -7.04 -1.64
CA LEU A 74 6.19 -6.47 -2.96
C LEU A 74 7.62 -5.92 -3.07
N VAL A 75 8.14 -5.23 -2.05
CA VAL A 75 9.52 -4.71 -2.05
C VAL A 75 10.57 -5.82 -1.98
N LEU A 76 10.22 -6.95 -1.35
CA LEU A 76 11.11 -8.10 -1.15
C LEU A 76 11.03 -9.12 -2.29
N GLU A 77 9.95 -9.12 -3.08
CA GLU A 77 9.88 -9.87 -4.32
C GLU A 77 11.12 -9.51 -5.18
N ARG A 78 11.87 -10.54 -5.56
CA ARG A 78 12.88 -10.42 -6.61
C ARG A 78 12.13 -10.70 -7.89
N ASP A 79 12.25 -9.81 -8.86
CA ASP A 79 11.77 -9.99 -10.22
C ASP A 79 12.03 -11.46 -10.65
N ALA A 80 10.95 -12.17 -10.99
CA ALA A 80 11.02 -13.53 -11.54
C ALA A 80 11.65 -13.51 -12.94
#